data_AF-G5K4T0-F1
#
_entry.id   AF-G5K4T0-F1
#
_cell.length_a   1.000
_cell.length_b   1.000
_cell.length_c   1.000
_cell.angle_alpha   90.00
_cell.angle_beta   90.00
_cell.angle_gamma   90.00
#
_symmetry.space_group_name_H-M   'P 1'
#
loop_
_entity.id
_entity.type
_entity.pdbx_description
1 polymer ?
#
loop_
_entity_poly.entity_id
_entity_poly.type
_entity_poly.pdbx_seq_one_letter_code
_entity_poly.pdbx_strand_id
1 'polypeptide(L)'
;MPLCQSIRNHRVRLFNGIANIGYTASKHMWFYGFKVHMLVTLSGYILNYVVSPASVHDIKAVYELLERCEQSVILADLGYLNRELKDELKQNGYHLWTPLRQNMEGAKQHNHWKLMAMRRTIETRFSELCSLFDMERTLDRGMTGLQLRIEQIILAYNLRYFEIN
;
A
#
# COMPACT_ATOMS: atom_id res chain seq x y z
N MET A 1 -0.64 -8.66 3.39
CA MET A 1 -1.07 -9.98 2.90
C MET A 1 -0.34 -11.08 3.69
N PRO A 2 -0.95 -11.59 4.78
CA PRO A 2 -0.38 -12.69 5.55
C PRO A 2 -0.48 -14.02 4.79
N LEU A 3 0.60 -14.80 4.78
CA LEU A 3 0.64 -16.12 4.13
C LEU A 3 0.27 -17.26 5.08
N CYS A 4 0.26 -16.99 6.38
CA CYS A 4 -0.15 -17.94 7.40
C CYS A 4 -0.74 -17.20 8.61
N GLN A 5 -1.38 -17.96 9.49
CA GLN A 5 -1.75 -17.47 10.82
C GLN A 5 -0.49 -17.13 11.63
N SER A 6 -0.58 -16.13 12.51
CA SER A 6 0.57 -15.61 13.26
C SER A 6 1.33 -16.65 14.06
N ILE A 7 0.62 -17.65 14.61
CA ILE A 7 1.22 -18.79 15.35
C ILE A 7 2.16 -19.67 14.49
N ARG A 8 2.05 -19.57 13.15
CA ARG A 8 2.85 -20.35 12.18
C ARG A 8 3.96 -19.52 11.53
N ASN A 9 4.12 -18.24 11.87
CA ASN A 9 5.07 -17.32 11.22
C ASN A 9 6.50 -17.87 11.14
N HIS A 10 6.96 -18.59 12.18
CA HIS A 10 8.31 -19.17 12.23
C HIS A 10 8.43 -20.59 11.63
N ARG A 11 7.30 -21.21 11.25
CA ARG A 11 7.27 -22.61 10.75
C ARG A 11 7.02 -22.69 9.25
N VAL A 12 6.46 -21.65 8.66
CA VAL A 12 6.11 -21.64 7.24
C VAL A 12 7.37 -21.60 6.37
N ARG A 13 7.37 -22.37 5.28
CA ARG A 13 8.46 -22.41 4.29
C ARG A 13 8.06 -21.86 2.92
N LEU A 14 6.78 -21.52 2.76
CA LEU A 14 6.24 -20.95 1.53
C LEU A 14 6.89 -19.58 1.27
N PHE A 15 7.38 -19.33 0.07
CA PHE A 15 8.13 -18.09 -0.28
C PHE A 15 9.39 -17.85 0.56
N ASN A 16 10.05 -18.91 1.04
CA ASN A 16 11.32 -18.77 1.77
C ASN A 16 12.36 -18.01 0.93
N GLY A 17 13.08 -17.08 1.56
CA GLY A 17 14.02 -16.17 0.90
C GLY A 17 13.38 -14.95 0.22
N ILE A 18 12.05 -14.90 0.11
CA ILE A 18 11.32 -13.80 -0.56
C ILE A 18 10.36 -13.11 0.42
N ALA A 19 9.48 -13.85 1.07
CA ALA A 19 8.63 -13.34 2.14
C ALA A 19 9.34 -13.39 3.50
N ASN A 20 8.97 -12.49 4.40
CA ASN A 20 9.52 -12.44 5.74
C ASN A 20 8.49 -11.96 6.78
N ILE A 21 8.94 -11.81 8.02
CA ILE A 21 8.09 -11.37 9.14
C ILE A 21 8.17 -9.85 9.27
N GLY A 22 7.00 -9.21 9.26
CA GLY A 22 6.84 -7.78 9.52
C GLY A 22 5.86 -7.51 10.65
N TYR A 23 5.91 -6.31 11.20
CA TYR A 23 4.99 -5.85 12.23
C TYR A 23 4.01 -4.83 11.66
N THR A 24 2.72 -5.05 11.90
CA THR A 24 1.66 -4.10 11.56
C THR A 24 1.26 -3.33 12.82
N ALA A 25 1.58 -2.04 12.86
CA ALA A 25 1.25 -1.18 14.00
C ALA A 25 -0.27 -1.03 14.23
N SER A 26 -1.06 -0.91 13.17
CA SER A 26 -2.52 -0.76 13.28
C SER A 26 -3.24 -1.97 13.85
N LYS A 27 -2.69 -3.18 13.65
CA LYS A 27 -3.25 -4.45 14.14
C LYS A 27 -2.48 -4.99 15.36
N HIS A 28 -1.44 -4.29 15.82
CA HIS A 28 -0.52 -4.73 16.88
C HIS A 28 -0.04 -6.18 16.71
N MET A 29 0.30 -6.58 15.49
CA MET A 29 0.50 -7.99 15.16
C MET A 29 1.69 -8.20 14.22
N TRP A 30 2.45 -9.27 14.49
CA TRP A 30 3.46 -9.81 13.58
C TRP A 30 2.82 -10.76 12.57
N PHE A 31 3.20 -10.64 11.31
CA PHE A 31 2.74 -11.55 10.26
C PHE A 31 3.89 -11.92 9.33
N TYR A 32 3.90 -13.18 8.88
CA TYR A 32 4.75 -13.62 7.79
C TYR A 32 4.03 -13.40 6.45
N GLY A 33 4.67 -12.71 5.52
CA GLY A 33 4.13 -12.51 4.18
C GLY A 33 4.65 -11.26 3.48
N PHE A 34 3.73 -10.57 2.80
CA PHE A 34 4.03 -9.41 1.98
C PHE A 34 3.21 -8.18 2.39
N LYS A 35 3.78 -7.01 2.17
CA LYS A 35 3.06 -5.74 2.05
C LYS A 35 2.69 -5.49 0.60
N VAL A 36 1.52 -4.90 0.39
CA VAL A 36 1.10 -4.42 -0.91
C VAL A 36 0.94 -2.91 -0.78
N HIS A 37 1.60 -2.18 -1.66
CA HIS A 37 1.54 -0.73 -1.79
C HIS A 37 0.74 -0.42 -3.04
N MET A 38 -0.10 0.60 -3.02
CA MET A 38 -0.98 0.95 -4.14
C MET A 38 -0.99 2.44 -4.38
N LEU A 39 -0.98 2.82 -5.65
CA LEU A 39 -1.23 4.18 -6.12
C LEU A 39 -2.63 4.22 -6.72
N VAL A 40 -3.46 5.10 -6.19
CA VAL A 40 -4.88 5.16 -6.53
C VAL A 40 -5.26 6.62 -6.79
N THR A 41 -6.07 6.85 -7.83
CA THR A 41 -6.71 8.15 -8.03
C THR A 41 -7.75 8.43 -6.95
N LEU A 42 -8.16 9.70 -6.81
CA LEU A 42 -9.25 10.05 -5.90
C LEU A 42 -10.61 9.46 -6.30
N SER A 43 -10.80 9.17 -7.60
CA SER A 43 -11.98 8.45 -8.09
C SER A 43 -11.96 6.96 -7.75
N GLY A 44 -10.81 6.42 -7.32
CA GLY A 44 -10.65 5.04 -6.91
C GLY A 44 -9.97 4.12 -7.93
N TYR A 45 -9.57 4.65 -9.09
CA TYR A 45 -8.86 3.88 -10.10
C TYR A 45 -7.44 3.53 -9.63
N ILE A 46 -7.06 2.25 -9.74
CA ILE A 46 -5.74 1.78 -9.34
C ILE A 46 -4.77 2.02 -10.50
N LEU A 47 -3.78 2.90 -10.28
CA LEU A 47 -2.78 3.26 -11.29
C LEU A 47 -1.56 2.33 -11.26
N ASN A 48 -1.10 1.97 -10.06
CA ASN A 48 0.08 1.14 -9.88
C ASN A 48 0.03 0.38 -8.54
N TYR A 49 0.82 -0.68 -8.42
CA TYR A 49 1.01 -1.42 -7.18
C TYR A 49 2.45 -1.94 -7.06
N VAL A 50 2.90 -2.12 -5.83
CA VAL A 50 4.20 -2.73 -5.52
C VAL A 50 4.01 -3.77 -4.42
N VAL A 51 4.65 -4.91 -4.55
CA VAL A 51 4.66 -5.97 -3.52
C VAL A 51 6.04 -6.02 -2.89
N SER A 52 6.11 -5.83 -1.57
CA SER A 52 7.36 -5.90 -0.81
C SER A 52 7.27 -6.94 0.31
N PRO A 53 8.40 -7.51 0.76
CA PRO A 53 8.41 -8.35 1.96
C PRO A 53 7.86 -7.59 3.18
N ALA A 54 7.19 -8.30 4.10
CA ALA A 54 6.49 -7.67 5.22
C ALA A 54 7.34 -6.73 6.09
N SER A 55 8.65 -6.97 6.22
CA SER A 55 9.56 -6.15 7.02
C SER A 55 10.02 -4.86 6.35
N VAL A 56 9.80 -4.72 5.04
CA VAL A 56 10.30 -3.56 4.28
C VAL A 56 9.55 -2.29 4.70
N HIS A 57 10.30 -1.21 4.92
CA HIS A 57 9.73 0.09 5.22
C HIS A 57 9.03 0.68 4.00
N ASP A 58 7.87 1.30 4.23
CA ASP A 58 7.00 1.77 3.14
C ASP A 58 7.70 2.80 2.24
N ILE A 59 8.61 3.60 2.81
CA ILE A 59 9.44 4.57 2.08
C ILE A 59 10.23 3.96 0.91
N LYS A 60 10.54 2.66 0.93
CA LYS A 60 11.31 2.02 -0.14
C LYS A 60 10.45 1.74 -1.38
N ALA A 61 9.16 1.49 -1.18
CA ALA A 61 8.25 1.15 -2.27
C ALA A 61 7.82 2.37 -3.10
N VAL A 62 7.97 3.58 -2.57
CA VAL A 62 7.41 4.81 -3.16
C VAL A 62 8.00 5.14 -4.54
N TYR A 63 9.29 4.89 -4.78
CA TYR A 63 9.93 5.23 -6.06
C TYR A 63 9.41 4.36 -7.19
N GLU A 64 9.30 3.05 -6.94
CA GLU A 64 8.71 2.10 -7.88
C GLU A 64 7.20 2.36 -8.06
N LEU A 65 6.52 2.72 -6.97
CA LEU A 65 5.09 3.00 -7.00
C LEU A 65 4.75 4.25 -7.84
N LEU A 66 5.61 5.27 -7.81
CA LEU A 66 5.47 6.50 -8.58
C LEU A 66 6.11 6.42 -9.97
N GLU A 67 6.65 5.27 -10.37
CA GLU A 67 7.19 5.10 -11.71
C GLU A 67 6.09 5.40 -12.76
N ARG A 68 6.39 6.32 -13.69
CA ARG A 68 5.44 6.80 -14.73
C ARG A 68 4.16 7.45 -14.19
N CYS A 69 4.14 7.88 -12.93
CA CYS A 69 3.04 8.67 -12.39
C CYS A 69 3.08 10.09 -12.98
N GLU A 70 1.99 10.51 -13.62
CA GLU A 70 1.89 11.86 -14.19
C GLU A 70 1.43 12.90 -13.16
N GLN A 71 0.89 12.45 -12.02
CA GLN A 71 0.34 13.32 -10.99
C GLN A 71 1.45 13.84 -10.07
N SER A 72 1.57 15.16 -9.98
CA SER A 72 2.58 15.80 -9.14
C SER A 72 2.20 15.88 -7.66
N VAL A 73 0.93 15.73 -7.27
CA VAL A 73 0.49 15.84 -5.87
C VAL A 73 0.03 14.47 -5.36
N ILE A 74 0.74 13.94 -4.37
CA ILE A 74 0.52 12.58 -3.86
C ILE A 74 0.13 12.66 -2.38
N LEU A 75 -1.02 12.09 -2.04
CA LEU A 75 -1.43 11.86 -0.65
C LEU A 75 -0.97 10.48 -0.22
N ALA A 76 -0.21 10.41 0.87
CA ALA A 76 0.34 9.16 1.38
C ALA A 76 0.04 8.93 2.86
N ASP A 77 0.15 7.67 3.27
CA ASP A 77 -0.04 7.25 4.65
C ASP A 77 1.12 7.69 5.56
N LEU A 78 0.87 7.64 6.87
CA LEU A 78 1.85 7.98 7.88
C LEU A 78 3.14 7.15 7.79
N GLY A 79 3.07 5.93 7.25
CA GLY A 79 4.24 5.08 7.01
C GLY A 79 5.26 5.66 6.04
N TYR A 80 4.84 6.62 5.20
CA TYR A 80 5.70 7.35 4.26
C TYR A 80 6.22 8.68 4.82
N LEU A 81 5.91 9.02 6.08
CA LEU A 81 6.41 10.24 6.72
C LEU A 81 7.93 10.14 6.93
N ASN A 82 8.69 10.70 6.00
CA ASN A 82 10.14 10.84 6.06
C ASN A 82 10.55 12.15 5.37
N ARG A 83 11.42 12.93 6.02
CA ARG A 83 11.84 14.26 5.54
C ARG A 83 12.73 14.17 4.31
N GLU A 84 13.72 13.30 4.33
CA GLU A 84 14.66 13.07 3.21
C GLU A 84 13.89 12.62 1.97
N LEU A 85 12.99 11.64 2.14
CA LEU A 85 12.12 11.18 1.06
C LEU A 85 11.30 12.32 0.45
N LYS A 86 10.71 13.18 1.29
CA LYS A 86 9.90 14.30 0.83
C LYS A 86 10.73 15.31 0.03
N ASP A 87 11.95 15.59 0.47
CA ASP A 87 12.85 16.54 -0.19
C ASP A 87 13.35 15.98 -1.54
N GLU A 88 13.68 14.68 -1.62
CA GLU A 88 14.04 14.00 -2.86
C GLU A 88 12.89 13.96 -3.87
N LEU A 89 11.69 13.57 -3.42
CA LEU A 89 10.50 13.56 -4.29
C LEU A 89 10.17 14.95 -4.83
N LYS A 90 10.38 15.99 -4.02
CA LYS A 90 10.19 17.39 -4.45
C LYS A 90 11.18 17.79 -5.55
N GLN A 91 12.42 17.32 -5.50
CA GLN A 91 13.40 17.54 -6.58
C GLN A 91 12.98 16.86 -7.88
N ASN A 92 12.28 15.72 -7.78
CA ASN A 92 11.72 14.98 -8.92
C ASN A 92 10.34 15.50 -9.37
N GLY A 93 9.87 16.65 -8.86
CA GLY A 93 8.60 17.26 -9.25
C GLY A 93 7.37 16.76 -8.51
N TYR A 94 7.53 15.91 -7.49
CA TYR A 94 6.43 15.39 -6.68
C TYR A 94 6.28 16.12 -5.34
N HIS A 95 5.04 16.47 -5.01
CA HIS A 95 4.61 17.01 -3.74
C HIS A 95 3.95 15.91 -2.91
N LEU A 96 4.77 15.22 -2.10
CA LEU A 96 4.28 14.23 -1.15
C LEU A 96 3.69 14.92 0.08
N TRP A 97 2.39 14.73 0.31
CA TRP A 97 1.72 15.08 1.54
C TRP A 97 1.46 13.83 2.38
N THR A 98 1.85 13.88 3.65
CA THR A 98 1.60 12.84 4.65
C THR A 98 0.99 13.48 5.89
N PRO A 99 0.14 12.76 6.65
CA PRO A 99 -0.22 13.18 8.00
C PRO A 99 1.03 13.39 8.86
N LEU A 100 0.99 14.38 9.75
CA LEU A 100 1.91 14.47 10.88
C LEU A 100 1.39 13.61 12.04
N ARG A 101 2.31 13.10 12.86
CA ARG A 101 1.95 12.40 14.10
C ARG A 101 1.28 13.38 15.06
N GLN A 102 0.33 12.91 15.87
CA GLN A 102 -0.46 13.78 16.76
C GLN A 102 0.39 14.57 17.77
N ASN A 103 1.55 14.04 18.14
CA ASN A 103 2.50 14.66 19.06
C ASN A 103 3.46 15.67 18.38
N MET A 104 3.40 15.84 17.06
CA MET A 104 4.22 16.81 16.35
C MET A 104 3.59 18.20 16.41
N GLU A 105 4.43 19.22 16.50
CA GLU A 105 4.02 20.61 16.46
C GLU A 105 3.26 20.93 15.17
N GLY A 106 2.18 21.71 15.26
CA GLY A 106 1.36 22.09 14.11
C GLY A 106 0.50 20.96 13.50
N ALA A 107 0.52 19.73 14.06
CA ALA A 107 -0.19 18.58 13.50
C ALA A 107 -1.69 18.83 13.29
N LYS A 108 -2.37 19.54 14.20
CA LYS A 108 -3.80 19.85 14.07
C LYS A 108 -4.12 20.70 12.84
N GLN A 109 -3.26 21.66 12.51
CA GLN A 109 -3.46 22.55 11.37
C GLN A 109 -3.06 21.87 10.06
N HIS A 110 -1.93 21.13 10.06
CA HIS A 110 -1.44 20.39 8.89
C HIS A 110 -2.37 19.22 8.51
N ASN A 111 -2.90 18.49 9.50
CA ASN A 111 -3.79 17.35 9.30
C ASN A 111 -5.22 17.81 8.98
N HIS A 112 -5.39 18.59 7.92
CA HIS A 112 -6.68 19.11 7.52
C HIS A 112 -7.67 17.98 7.18
N TRP A 113 -8.89 18.08 7.71
CA TRP A 113 -9.88 17.00 7.66
C TRP A 113 -10.23 16.56 6.23
N LYS A 114 -10.26 17.48 5.26
CA LYS A 114 -10.56 17.18 3.85
C LYS A 114 -9.48 16.28 3.22
N LEU A 115 -8.21 16.57 3.49
CA LEU A 115 -7.09 15.74 3.00
C LEU A 115 -7.09 14.37 3.68
N MET A 116 -7.42 14.32 4.98
CA MET A 116 -7.58 13.06 5.69
C MET A 116 -8.73 12.22 5.12
N ALA A 117 -9.85 12.85 4.76
CA ALA A 117 -10.98 12.17 4.13
C ALA A 117 -10.61 11.64 2.73
N MET A 118 -9.91 12.43 1.93
CA MET A 118 -9.40 12.01 0.61
C MET A 118 -8.41 10.85 0.70
N ARG A 119 -7.51 10.86 1.69
CA ARG A 119 -6.56 9.75 1.92
C ARG A 119 -7.28 8.43 2.23
N ARG A 120 -8.40 8.46 2.94
CA ARG A 120 -9.18 7.24 3.28
C ARG A 120 -9.68 6.49 2.05
N THR A 121 -9.67 7.08 0.85
CA THR A 121 -9.93 6.36 -0.40
C THR A 121 -9.06 5.11 -0.52
N ILE A 122 -7.78 5.17 -0.12
CA ILE A 122 -6.87 4.01 -0.15
C ILE A 122 -7.40 2.89 0.76
N GLU A 123 -7.80 3.21 1.99
CA GLU A 123 -8.36 2.24 2.95
C GLU A 123 -9.66 1.61 2.40
N THR A 124 -10.51 2.42 1.76
CA THR A 124 -11.73 1.93 1.10
C THR A 124 -11.40 0.95 -0.02
N ARG A 125 -10.43 1.28 -0.90
CA ARG A 125 -10.06 0.40 -2.01
C ARG A 125 -9.46 -0.92 -1.50
N PHE A 126 -8.57 -0.88 -0.52
CA PHE A 126 -8.07 -2.11 0.11
C PHE A 126 -9.20 -2.94 0.72
N SER A 127 -10.16 -2.31 1.41
CA SER A 127 -11.31 -3.03 1.98
C SER A 127 -12.13 -3.71 0.88
N GLU A 128 -12.41 -3.03 -0.23
CA GLU A 128 -13.13 -3.60 -1.36
C GLU A 128 -12.37 -4.77 -2.00
N LEU A 129 -11.05 -4.63 -2.20
CA LEU A 129 -10.22 -5.70 -2.75
C LEU A 129 -10.21 -6.94 -1.85
N CYS A 130 -10.15 -6.74 -0.54
CA CYS A 130 -10.24 -7.83 0.44
C CYS A 130 -11.63 -8.50 0.42
N SER A 131 -12.71 -7.71 0.40
CA SER A 131 -14.08 -8.23 0.50
C SER A 131 -14.58 -8.88 -0.79
N LEU A 132 -14.18 -8.38 -1.96
CA LEU A 132 -14.68 -8.86 -3.25
C LEU A 132 -13.79 -9.92 -3.89
N PHE A 133 -12.48 -9.90 -3.62
CA PHE A 133 -11.50 -10.74 -4.32
C PHE A 133 -10.62 -11.58 -3.40
N ASP A 134 -10.88 -11.56 -2.09
CA ASP A 134 -10.08 -12.27 -1.08
C ASP A 134 -8.57 -11.99 -1.20
N MET A 135 -8.20 -10.75 -1.51
CA MET A 135 -6.81 -10.37 -1.81
C MET A 135 -5.83 -10.76 -0.69
N GLU A 136 -6.25 -10.68 0.57
CA GLU A 136 -5.41 -11.06 1.72
C GLU A 136 -5.17 -12.57 1.86
N ARG A 137 -6.00 -13.42 1.23
CA ARG A 137 -5.92 -14.88 1.31
C ARG A 137 -5.40 -15.44 0.00
N THR A 138 -4.09 -15.66 -0.10
CA THR A 138 -3.48 -16.31 -1.27
C THR A 138 -3.17 -17.78 -1.04
N LEU A 139 -3.48 -18.59 -2.04
CA LEU A 139 -3.09 -19.99 -2.16
C LEU A 139 -1.94 -20.20 -3.15
N ASP A 140 -1.44 -19.10 -3.73
CA ASP A 140 -0.35 -19.12 -4.71
C ASP A 140 0.93 -19.63 -4.05
N ARG A 141 1.67 -20.48 -4.77
CA ARG A 141 2.90 -21.11 -4.27
C ARG A 141 4.18 -20.63 -4.95
N GLY A 142 4.07 -19.63 -5.81
CA GLY A 142 5.19 -19.03 -6.53
C GLY A 142 4.93 -17.57 -6.86
N MET A 143 6.01 -16.81 -7.12
CA MET A 143 5.92 -15.36 -7.35
C MET A 143 5.12 -15.01 -8.60
N THR A 144 5.29 -15.77 -9.68
CA THR A 144 4.54 -15.57 -10.93
C THR A 144 3.04 -15.76 -10.73
N GLY A 145 2.63 -16.79 -9.97
CA GLY A 145 1.22 -17.02 -9.66
C GLY A 145 0.63 -15.90 -8.79
N LEU A 146 1.39 -15.48 -7.77
CA LEU A 146 0.99 -14.37 -6.91
C LEU A 146 0.85 -13.05 -7.71
N GLN A 147 1.82 -12.75 -8.58
CA GLN A 147 1.79 -11.58 -9.43
C GLN A 147 0.57 -11.62 -10.37
N LEU A 148 0.41 -12.71 -11.11
CA LEU A 148 -0.73 -12.89 -12.03
C LEU A 148 -2.06 -12.70 -11.32
N ARG A 149 -2.21 -13.27 -10.11
CA ARG A 149 -3.43 -13.11 -9.33
C ARG A 149 -3.68 -11.65 -8.96
N ILE A 150 -2.67 -10.93 -8.48
CA ILE A 150 -2.82 -9.51 -8.13
C ILE A 150 -3.20 -8.69 -9.36
N GLU A 151 -2.54 -8.92 -10.50
CA GLU A 151 -2.84 -8.24 -11.77
C GLU A 151 -4.27 -8.52 -12.25
N GLN A 152 -4.74 -9.77 -12.14
CA GLN A 152 -6.12 -10.14 -12.47
C GLN A 152 -7.14 -9.45 -11.55
N ILE A 153 -6.85 -9.38 -10.25
CA ILE A 153 -7.71 -8.68 -9.28
C ILE A 153 -7.78 -7.19 -9.61
N ILE A 154 -6.63 -6.54 -9.85
CA ILE A 154 -6.57 -5.12 -10.19
C ILE A 154 -7.28 -4.84 -11.51
N LEU A 155 -7.09 -5.69 -12.52
CA LEU A 155 -7.79 -5.59 -13.80
C LEU A 155 -9.31 -5.68 -13.61
N ALA A 156 -9.79 -6.74 -12.97
CA ALA A 156 -11.22 -6.93 -12.70
C ALA A 156 -11.81 -5.79 -11.87
N TYR A 157 -11.05 -5.27 -10.91
CA TYR A 157 -11.42 -4.11 -10.11
C TYR A 157 -11.57 -2.85 -10.99
N ASN A 158 -10.54 -2.53 -11.78
CA ASN A 158 -10.53 -1.35 -12.63
C ASN A 158 -11.58 -1.41 -13.74
N LEU A 159 -11.93 -2.60 -14.25
CA LEU A 159 -13.01 -2.78 -15.23
C LEU A 159 -14.37 -2.25 -14.75
N ARG A 160 -14.62 -2.24 -13.43
CA ARG A 160 -15.84 -1.64 -12.85
C ARG A 160 -15.92 -0.12 -13.02
N TYR A 161 -14.81 0.53 -13.37
CA TYR A 161 -14.75 1.96 -13.68
C TYR A 161 -14.84 2.24 -15.19
N PHE A 162 -14.80 1.19 -16.03
CA PHE A 162 -14.98 1.31 -17.48
C PHE A 162 -16.46 1.19 -17.89
N GLU A 163 -17.34 0.70 -17.00
CA GLU A 163 -18.79 0.80 -17.18
C GLU A 163 -19.30 2.08 -16.50
N ILE A 164 -20.02 2.90 -17.26
CA ILE A 164 -20.49 4.28 -16.99
C ILE A 164 -19.54 5.36 -17.54
N ASN A 165 -19.48 5.44 -18.87
CA ASN A 165 -19.56 6.69 -19.63
C ASN A 165 -20.38 6.43 -20.89
#